data_AF-B0Y530-F1
#
_entry.id   AF-B0Y530-F1
#
_cell.length_a   1.000
_cell.length_b   1.000
_cell.length_c   1.000
_cell.angle_alpha   90.00
_cell.angle_beta   90.00
_cell.angle_gamma   90.00
#
_symmetry.space_group_name_H-M   'P 1'
#
loop_
_entity.id
_entity.type
_entity.pdbx_description
1 polymer ?
#
loop_
_entity_poly.entity_id
_entity_poly.type
_entity_poly.pdbx_seq_one_letter_code
_entity_poly.pdbx_strand_id
1 'polypeptide(L)'
;MYRELESFFRGALNVQAPTAATYVEQLRGLASNEVVDIGAVKTAIHNLNALRPGSDELRALSRLRFLPVEMPDGTVEMLKPTDTFFIADRVEYLSAFRGRVPILDFSLDEARHLSPLLGRISLQNRYMSMAIMEQTDVDQPSHEHLSRETRLFRRKAKHFYRYGRTAEKLLVRRCDNCKTRLFMKALVSEKHLYFN
;
A
#
# COMPACT_ATOMS: atom_id res chain seq x y z
N MET A 1 15.38 20.25 19.28
CA MET A 1 13.96 20.57 19.49
C MET A 1 13.87 21.42 20.75
N TYR A 2 13.38 22.66 20.66
CA TYR A 2 13.46 23.66 21.72
C TYR A 2 12.34 23.50 22.75
N ARG A 3 12.58 22.72 23.82
CA ARG A 3 11.62 22.60 24.95
C ARG A 3 11.39 23.93 25.69
N GLU A 4 12.40 24.80 25.68
CA GLU A 4 12.38 26.07 26.40
C GLU A 4 11.37 27.08 25.82
N LEU A 5 11.01 26.95 24.54
CA LEU A 5 10.04 27.83 23.87
C LEU A 5 8.58 27.41 24.10
N GLU A 6 8.32 26.22 24.66
CA GLU A 6 6.96 25.73 24.88
C GLU A 6 6.19 26.62 25.87
N SER A 7 6.87 27.15 26.89
CA SER A 7 6.31 28.09 27.85
C SER A 7 5.96 29.44 27.21
N PHE A 8 6.75 29.88 26.23
CA PHE A 8 6.48 31.11 25.48
C PHE A 8 5.23 30.95 24.59
N PHE A 9 5.12 29.86 23.83
CA PHE A 9 3.97 29.62 22.95
C PHE A 9 2.67 29.38 23.73
N ARG A 10 2.71 28.55 24.79
CA ARG A 10 1.52 28.26 25.60
C ARG A 10 1.18 29.40 26.56
N GLY A 11 2.16 30.12 27.07
CA GLY A 11 1.98 31.17 28.08
C GLY A 11 1.77 32.55 27.46
N ALA A 12 2.74 33.06 26.71
CA ALA A 12 2.70 34.43 26.19
C ALA A 12 1.77 34.59 24.99
N LEU A 13 1.70 33.58 24.12
CA LEU A 13 0.88 33.60 22.90
C LEU A 13 -0.45 32.83 23.05
N ASN A 14 -0.67 32.16 24.19
CA ASN A 14 -1.84 31.30 24.48
C ASN A 14 -2.20 30.34 23.34
N VAL A 15 -1.18 29.83 22.62
CA VAL A 15 -1.39 28.89 21.52
C VAL A 15 -1.60 27.51 22.12
N GLN A 16 -2.83 27.01 22.00
CA GLN A 16 -3.17 25.63 22.37
C GLN A 16 -2.43 24.66 21.44
N ALA A 17 -1.78 23.65 22.02
CA ALA A 17 -1.12 22.62 21.23
C ALA A 17 -2.18 21.86 20.41
N PRO A 18 -1.95 21.65 19.09
CA PRO A 18 -2.93 20.98 18.24
C PRO A 18 -3.14 19.54 18.71
N THR A 19 -4.41 19.19 18.91
CA THR A 19 -4.85 17.85 19.34
C THR A 19 -5.24 16.99 18.15
N ALA A 20 -5.44 15.68 18.37
CA ALA A 20 -5.95 14.78 17.34
C ALA A 20 -7.28 15.29 16.76
N ALA A 21 -8.18 15.79 17.62
CA ALA A 21 -9.44 16.40 17.22
C ALA A 21 -9.24 17.62 16.30
N THR A 22 -8.22 18.43 16.54
CA THR A 22 -7.89 19.59 15.69
C THR A 22 -7.58 19.16 14.27
N TYR A 23 -6.74 18.12 14.11
CA TYR A 23 -6.40 17.59 12.78
C TYR A 23 -7.56 16.83 12.14
N VAL A 24 -8.43 16.17 12.91
CA VAL A 24 -9.65 15.56 12.37
C VAL A 24 -10.61 16.63 11.81
N GLU A 25 -10.79 17.75 12.50
CA GLU A 25 -11.60 18.87 12.00
C GLU A 25 -10.92 19.56 10.81
N GLN A 26 -9.59 19.68 10.81
CA GLN A 26 -8.85 20.18 9.65
C GLN A 26 -9.07 19.28 8.42
N LEU A 27 -8.96 17.96 8.58
CA LEU A 27 -9.23 17.00 7.50
C LEU A 27 -10.69 17.10 7.03
N ARG A 28 -11.64 17.33 7.94
CA ARG A 28 -13.05 17.55 7.59
C ARG A 28 -13.25 18.81 6.77
N GLY A 29 -12.59 19.91 7.14
CA GLY A 29 -12.61 21.16 6.39
C GLY A 29 -12.04 20.98 4.98
N LEU A 30 -10.85 20.37 4.87
CA LEU A 30 -10.19 20.11 3.60
C LEU A 30 -11.04 19.21 2.68
N ALA A 31 -11.72 18.21 3.24
CA ALA A 31 -12.60 17.31 2.50
C ALA A 31 -13.92 17.97 2.02
N SER A 32 -14.27 19.14 2.56
CA SER A 32 -15.51 19.87 2.22
C SER A 32 -15.27 20.97 1.19
N ASN A 33 -14.02 21.27 0.85
CA ASN A 33 -13.68 22.28 -0.15
C ASN A 33 -14.04 21.81 -1.57
N GLU A 34 -14.46 22.76 -2.41
CA GLU A 34 -14.76 22.49 -3.83
C GLU A 34 -13.51 22.02 -4.60
N VAL A 35 -12.35 22.59 -4.26
CA VAL A 35 -11.04 22.13 -4.75
C VAL A 35 -10.26 21.58 -3.57
N VAL A 36 -9.91 20.29 -3.64
CA VAL A 36 -9.18 19.61 -2.57
C VAL A 36 -7.68 19.79 -2.77
N ASP A 37 -7.01 20.41 -1.79
CA ASP A 37 -5.55 20.46 -1.72
C ASP A 37 -5.02 19.14 -1.14
N ILE A 38 -4.58 18.26 -2.04
CA ILE A 38 -4.02 16.95 -1.70
C ILE A 38 -2.76 17.09 -0.80
N GLY A 39 -1.92 18.11 -1.04
CA GLY A 39 -0.70 18.34 -0.26
C GLY A 39 -1.01 18.72 1.19
N ALA A 40 -2.02 19.57 1.39
CA ALA A 40 -2.52 19.91 2.71
C ALA A 40 -3.13 18.70 3.42
N VAL A 41 -3.90 17.86 2.71
CA VAL A 41 -4.47 16.62 3.25
C VAL A 41 -3.37 15.65 3.70
N LYS A 42 -2.37 15.38 2.86
CA LYS A 42 -1.25 14.49 3.22
C LYS A 42 -0.51 15.01 4.45
N THR A 43 -0.26 16.32 4.51
CA THR A 43 0.40 16.96 5.65
C THR A 43 -0.41 16.80 6.95
N ALA A 44 -1.72 17.02 6.90
CA ALA A 44 -2.61 16.82 8.04
C ALA A 44 -2.63 15.34 8.51
N ILE A 45 -2.59 14.37 7.58
CA ILE A 45 -2.48 12.94 7.90
C ILE A 45 -1.15 12.63 8.59
N HIS A 46 -0.03 13.16 8.09
CA HIS A 46 1.28 12.97 8.72
C HIS A 46 1.35 13.55 10.13
N ASN A 47 0.83 14.75 10.33
CA ASN A 47 0.77 15.40 11.64
C ASN A 47 -0.12 14.61 12.62
N LEU A 48 -1.27 14.11 12.14
CA LEU A 48 -2.13 13.24 12.94
C LEU A 48 -1.44 11.92 13.32
N ASN A 49 -0.71 11.29 12.39
CA ASN A 49 0.07 10.10 12.66
C ASN A 49 1.17 10.35 13.71
N ALA A 50 1.82 11.51 13.66
CA ALA A 50 2.86 11.90 14.61
C ALA A 50 2.34 12.02 16.06
N LEU A 51 1.07 12.42 16.25
CA LEU A 51 0.42 12.48 17.57
C LEU A 51 0.13 11.09 18.17
N ARG A 52 0.17 10.02 17.39
CA ARG A 52 -0.21 8.65 17.79
C ARG A 52 -1.53 8.59 18.59
N PRO A 53 -2.63 9.14 18.05
CA PRO A 53 -3.92 9.26 18.73
C PRO A 53 -4.61 7.91 18.95
N GLY A 54 -5.31 7.76 20.07
CA GLY A 54 -6.04 6.54 20.41
C GLY A 54 -7.12 6.18 19.39
N SER A 55 -7.55 4.92 19.36
CA SER A 55 -8.58 4.45 18.41
C SER A 55 -9.91 5.21 18.55
N ASP A 56 -10.26 5.65 19.76
CA ASP A 56 -11.48 6.42 20.02
C ASP A 56 -11.45 7.82 19.38
N GLU A 57 -10.29 8.49 19.40
CA GLU A 57 -10.10 9.79 18.76
C GLU A 57 -10.18 9.69 17.23
N LEU A 58 -9.77 8.54 16.68
CA LEU A 58 -9.80 8.26 15.24
C LEU A 58 -11.17 7.78 14.74
N ARG A 59 -12.13 7.50 15.63
CA ARG A 59 -13.45 6.97 15.26
C ARG A 59 -14.17 7.87 14.25
N ALA A 60 -14.00 9.19 14.37
CA ALA A 60 -14.60 10.17 13.47
C ALA A 60 -14.08 10.05 12.01
N LEU A 61 -12.87 9.53 11.80
CA LEU A 61 -12.29 9.36 10.46
C LEU A 61 -12.94 8.23 9.65
N SER A 62 -13.56 7.26 10.32
CA SER A 62 -14.18 6.10 9.65
C SER A 62 -15.22 6.46 8.60
N ARG A 63 -15.88 7.62 8.75
CA ARG A 63 -16.92 8.12 7.84
C ARG A 63 -16.45 9.25 6.93
N LEU A 64 -15.25 9.78 7.17
CA LEU A 64 -14.70 10.94 6.47
C LEU A 64 -14.00 10.52 5.18
N ARG A 65 -14.16 11.31 4.12
CA ARG A 65 -13.38 11.18 2.88
C ARG A 65 -12.09 11.97 3.04
N PHE A 66 -11.02 11.31 3.48
CA PHE A 66 -9.74 11.99 3.73
C PHE A 66 -8.55 11.24 3.11
N LEU A 67 -8.77 10.06 2.54
CA LEU A 67 -7.69 9.24 1.99
C LEU A 67 -7.50 9.60 0.51
N PRO A 68 -6.36 10.18 0.10
CA PRO A 68 -6.06 10.40 -1.30
C PRO A 68 -5.75 9.06 -1.98
N VAL A 69 -6.46 8.75 -3.06
CA VAL A 69 -6.32 7.49 -3.81
C VAL A 69 -6.14 7.81 -5.29
N GLU A 70 -5.02 7.35 -5.88
CA GLU A 70 -4.76 7.33 -7.32
C GLU A 70 -5.69 6.28 -7.95
N MET A 71 -6.62 6.76 -8.77
CA MET A 71 -7.57 5.96 -9.52
C MET A 71 -6.90 5.38 -10.79
N PRO A 72 -7.46 4.32 -11.40
CA PRO A 72 -6.87 3.71 -12.60
C PRO A 72 -6.75 4.66 -13.80
N ASP A 73 -7.56 5.71 -13.85
CA ASP A 73 -7.51 6.76 -14.87
C ASP A 73 -6.41 7.82 -14.62
N GLY A 74 -5.67 7.70 -13.51
CA GLY A 74 -4.61 8.60 -13.10
C GLY A 74 -5.10 9.82 -12.31
N THR A 75 -6.39 9.95 -12.06
CA THR A 75 -6.94 11.00 -11.18
C THR A 75 -6.73 10.63 -9.71
N VAL A 76 -6.72 11.64 -8.83
CA VAL A 76 -6.65 11.41 -7.38
C VAL A 76 -7.97 11.82 -6.75
N GLU A 77 -8.62 10.86 -6.09
CA GLU A 77 -9.89 11.06 -5.41
C GLU A 77 -9.77 10.91 -3.89
N MET A 78 -10.65 11.59 -3.14
CA MET A 78 -10.73 11.47 -1.69
C MET A 78 -11.73 10.38 -1.30
N LEU A 79 -11.23 9.26 -0.82
CA LEU A 79 -12.03 8.10 -0.43
C LEU A 79 -12.20 7.98 1.08
N LYS A 80 -13.23 7.24 1.48
CA LYS A 80 -13.46 6.81 2.86
C LYS A 80 -12.67 5.54 3.17
N PRO A 81 -12.34 5.28 4.44
CA PRO A 81 -11.74 4.00 4.84
C PRO A 81 -12.56 2.76 4.46
N THR A 82 -13.87 2.91 4.26
CA THR A 82 -14.78 1.83 3.86
C THR A 82 -14.75 1.52 2.36
N ASP A 83 -14.22 2.43 1.54
CA ASP A 83 -14.21 2.30 0.10
C ASP A 83 -13.13 1.30 -0.36
N THR A 84 -13.19 0.88 -1.62
CA THR A 84 -12.28 -0.15 -2.16
C THR A 84 -11.03 0.49 -2.75
N PHE A 85 -9.90 0.33 -2.06
CA PHE A 85 -8.57 0.73 -2.53
C PHE A 85 -7.50 -0.18 -1.92
N PHE A 86 -6.26 -0.06 -2.42
CA PHE A 86 -5.13 -0.86 -1.98
C PHE A 86 -3.99 0.03 -1.48
N ILE A 87 -3.17 -0.51 -0.58
CA ILE A 87 -1.99 0.17 -0.03
C ILE A 87 -0.76 -0.54 -0.54
N ALA A 88 0.05 0.15 -1.34
CA ALA A 88 1.29 -0.41 -1.85
C ALA A 88 2.34 -0.50 -0.74
N ASP A 89 2.89 -1.69 -0.53
CA ASP A 89 3.95 -1.95 0.45
C ASP A 89 5.24 -2.51 -0.20
N ARG A 90 5.14 -2.95 -1.45
CA ARG A 90 6.26 -3.46 -2.27
C ARG A 90 6.32 -2.76 -3.63
N VAL A 91 7.54 -2.53 -4.12
CA VAL A 91 7.79 -1.86 -5.40
C VAL A 91 7.25 -2.69 -6.56
N GLU A 92 7.40 -4.01 -6.46
CA GLU A 92 7.00 -4.99 -7.47
C GLU A 92 5.48 -4.92 -7.68
N TYR A 93 4.70 -4.91 -6.60
CA TYR A 93 3.24 -4.80 -6.67
C TYR A 93 2.78 -3.43 -7.16
N LEU A 94 3.40 -2.35 -6.67
CA LEU A 94 3.08 -1.01 -7.15
C LEU A 94 3.28 -0.93 -8.67
N SER A 95 4.42 -1.38 -9.18
CA SER A 95 4.71 -1.38 -10.61
C SER A 95 3.79 -2.27 -11.44
N ALA A 96 3.37 -3.42 -10.90
CA ALA A 96 2.50 -4.37 -11.60
C ALA A 96 1.02 -3.91 -11.69
N PHE A 97 0.56 -3.14 -10.70
CA PHE A 97 -0.86 -2.76 -10.55
C PHE A 97 -1.16 -1.27 -10.71
N ARG A 98 -0.14 -0.41 -10.87
CA ARG A 98 -0.35 1.01 -11.17
C ARG A 98 -1.19 1.21 -12.43
N GLY A 99 -2.15 2.13 -12.37
CA GLY A 99 -3.10 2.38 -13.45
C GLY A 99 -4.11 1.26 -13.70
N ARG A 100 -4.16 0.24 -12.83
CA ARG A 100 -5.12 -0.88 -12.96
C ARG A 100 -6.09 -0.91 -11.78
N VAL A 101 -5.60 -0.67 -10.57
CA VAL A 101 -6.42 -0.66 -9.36
C VAL A 101 -6.33 0.70 -8.66
N PRO A 102 -7.32 1.08 -7.83
CA PRO A 102 -7.19 2.26 -6.97
C PRO A 102 -6.12 2.03 -5.90
N ILE A 103 -5.10 2.89 -5.86
CA ILE A 103 -3.96 2.78 -4.93
C ILE A 103 -3.90 4.04 -4.08
N LEU A 104 -3.72 3.87 -2.77
CA LEU A 104 -3.51 4.99 -1.86
C LEU A 104 -2.30 5.82 -2.32
N ASP A 105 -2.50 7.11 -2.57
CA ASP A 105 -1.51 8.03 -3.13
C ASP A 105 -0.48 8.46 -2.07
N PHE A 106 0.35 7.51 -1.65
CA PHE A 106 1.55 7.75 -0.84
C PHE A 106 2.71 6.95 -1.43
N SER A 107 3.91 7.50 -1.30
CA SER A 107 5.12 6.73 -1.55
C SER A 107 5.22 5.54 -0.60
N LEU A 108 6.01 4.53 -0.98
CA LEU A 108 6.23 3.35 -0.14
C LEU A 108 6.81 3.70 1.23
N ASP A 109 7.63 4.75 1.30
CA ASP A 109 8.21 5.22 2.55
C ASP A 109 7.15 5.88 3.44
N GLU A 110 6.33 6.78 2.87
CA GLU A 110 5.21 7.39 3.59
C GLU A 110 4.21 6.34 4.08
N ALA A 111 3.86 5.36 3.24
CA ALA A 111 2.95 4.28 3.61
C ALA A 111 3.47 3.46 4.81
N ARG A 112 4.79 3.19 4.88
CA ARG A 112 5.41 2.53 6.04
C ARG A 112 5.32 3.40 7.29
N HIS A 113 5.59 4.70 7.18
CA HIS A 113 5.48 5.64 8.29
C HIS A 113 4.05 5.78 8.80
N LEU A 114 3.04 5.68 7.92
CA LEU A 114 1.62 5.75 8.26
C LEU A 114 1.05 4.42 8.77
N SER A 115 1.79 3.32 8.70
CA SER A 115 1.34 1.99 9.13
C SER A 115 0.71 1.96 10.55
N PRO A 116 1.25 2.65 11.57
CA PRO A 116 0.63 2.71 12.89
C PRO A 116 -0.77 3.35 12.88
N LEU A 117 -0.96 4.45 12.16
CA LEU A 117 -2.27 5.11 12.01
C LEU A 117 -3.23 4.21 11.24
N LEU A 118 -2.80 3.68 10.09
CA LEU A 118 -3.59 2.78 9.23
C LEU A 118 -4.05 1.53 9.99
N GLY A 119 -3.18 1.01 10.87
CA GLY A 119 -3.46 -0.08 11.79
C GLY A 119 -4.62 0.20 12.76
N ARG A 120 -4.67 1.44 13.28
CA ARG A 120 -5.69 1.88 14.26
C ARG A 120 -7.06 2.12 13.62
N ILE A 121 -7.10 2.40 12.32
CA ILE A 121 -8.34 2.53 11.54
C ILE A 121 -8.69 1.26 10.75
N SER A 122 -8.06 0.12 11.10
CA SER A 122 -8.37 -1.21 10.55
C SER A 122 -8.15 -1.37 9.03
N LEU A 123 -7.16 -0.67 8.47
CA LEU A 123 -6.83 -0.72 7.03
C LEU A 123 -5.71 -1.71 6.67
N GLN A 124 -5.16 -2.44 7.63
CA GLN A 124 -4.09 -3.42 7.44
C GLN A 124 -4.41 -4.48 6.38
N ASN A 125 -5.67 -4.91 6.25
CA ASN A 125 -6.06 -5.90 5.25
C ASN A 125 -6.03 -5.37 3.80
N ARG A 126 -5.72 -4.08 3.60
CA ARG A 126 -5.62 -3.43 2.28
C ARG A 126 -4.20 -3.39 1.73
N TYR A 127 -3.20 -3.78 2.52
CA TYR A 127 -1.84 -3.90 2.00
C TYR A 127 -1.78 -4.89 0.86
N MET A 128 -1.11 -4.53 -0.23
CA MET A 128 -0.99 -5.36 -1.42
C MET A 128 -0.37 -6.73 -1.11
N SER A 129 0.62 -6.83 -0.21
CA SER A 129 1.13 -8.13 0.23
C SER A 129 0.11 -9.05 0.91
N MET A 130 -0.90 -8.49 1.59
CA MET A 130 -1.98 -9.27 2.19
C MET A 130 -3.10 -9.55 1.20
N ALA A 131 -3.33 -8.59 0.30
CA ALA A 131 -4.36 -8.63 -0.71
C ALA A 131 -3.93 -9.37 -1.97
N ILE A 132 -2.66 -9.71 -2.19
CA ILE A 132 -2.18 -10.42 -3.39
C ILE A 132 -1.91 -11.89 -3.05
N MET A 133 -2.26 -12.76 -3.98
CA MET A 133 -1.90 -14.16 -4.03
C MET A 133 -0.94 -14.33 -5.21
N GLU A 134 0.30 -14.68 -4.89
CA GLU A 134 1.31 -15.11 -5.86
C GLU A 134 0.95 -16.53 -6.29
N GLN A 135 0.68 -16.70 -7.59
CA GLN A 135 0.57 -18.01 -8.22
C GLN A 135 1.78 -18.20 -9.11
N THR A 136 2.69 -19.09 -8.70
CA THR A 136 3.77 -19.56 -9.56
C THR A 136 3.26 -20.77 -10.35
N ASP A 137 2.99 -20.58 -11.63
CA ASP A 137 2.79 -21.71 -12.53
C ASP A 137 4.17 -22.19 -12.99
N VAL A 138 4.52 -23.41 -12.61
CA VAL A 138 5.68 -24.10 -13.16
C VAL A 138 5.21 -24.79 -14.44
N ASP A 139 5.63 -24.28 -15.59
CA ASP A 139 5.46 -25.01 -16.84
C ASP A 139 6.17 -26.37 -16.69
N GLN A 140 5.41 -27.45 -16.77
CA GLN A 140 5.95 -28.81 -16.79
C GLN A 140 6.94 -28.91 -17.98
N PRO A 141 8.17 -29.41 -17.78
CA PRO A 141 9.09 -29.59 -18.89
C PRO A 141 8.45 -30.56 -19.89
N SER A 142 8.43 -30.16 -21.16
CA SER A 142 7.93 -30.98 -22.27
C SER A 142 8.53 -32.37 -22.21
N HIS A 143 7.69 -33.39 -22.06
CA HIS A 143 8.05 -34.80 -22.13
C HIS A 143 8.36 -35.22 -23.57
N GLU A 144 9.28 -34.55 -24.25
CA GLU A 144 9.84 -35.02 -25.50
C GLU A 144 11.29 -35.42 -25.28
N HIS A 145 11.48 -36.74 -25.31
CA HIS A 145 12.70 -37.48 -25.63
C HIS A 145 14.03 -36.93 -25.08
N LEU A 146 14.68 -37.68 -24.19
CA LEU A 146 16.14 -37.94 -24.17
C LEU A 146 16.51 -38.73 -22.90
N SER A 147 16.06 -39.99 -22.81
CA SER A 147 16.28 -40.90 -21.68
C SER A 147 17.76 -41.26 -21.41
N ARG A 148 18.67 -40.99 -22.36
CA ARG A 148 20.10 -41.25 -22.19
C ARG A 148 20.86 -40.08 -21.52
N GLU A 149 20.45 -38.85 -21.81
CA GLU A 149 21.09 -37.63 -21.28
C GLU A 149 20.64 -37.29 -19.86
N THR A 150 19.43 -37.71 -19.46
CA THR A 150 18.87 -37.47 -18.11
C THR A 150 19.69 -38.15 -17.01
N ARG A 151 20.40 -39.24 -17.31
CA ARG A 151 21.15 -40.02 -16.32
C ARG A 151 22.53 -39.42 -16.00
N LEU A 152 23.18 -38.80 -17.00
CA LEU A 152 24.43 -38.05 -16.80
C LEU A 152 24.17 -36.73 -16.08
N PHE A 153 23.07 -36.03 -16.42
CA PHE A 153 22.64 -34.84 -15.70
C PHE A 153 22.19 -35.15 -14.27
N ARG A 154 21.38 -36.18 -14.00
CA ARG A 154 20.97 -36.56 -12.63
C ARG A 154 22.14 -36.94 -11.72
N ARG A 155 23.24 -37.45 -12.29
CA ARG A 155 24.45 -37.79 -11.53
C ARG A 155 25.29 -36.56 -11.17
N LYS A 156 25.24 -35.48 -11.96
CA LYS A 156 25.88 -34.17 -11.66
C LYS A 156 24.96 -33.18 -10.94
N ALA A 157 23.64 -33.32 -11.05
CA ALA A 157 22.63 -32.41 -10.52
C ALA A 157 22.24 -32.65 -9.05
N LYS A 158 22.99 -33.48 -8.31
CA LYS A 158 22.86 -33.52 -6.84
C LYS A 158 23.30 -32.21 -6.15
N HIS A 159 23.90 -31.28 -6.89
CA HIS A 159 24.40 -30.01 -6.36
C HIS A 159 23.85 -28.74 -7.01
N PHE A 160 23.01 -28.83 -8.05
CA PHE A 160 22.43 -27.66 -8.71
C PHE A 160 20.93 -27.85 -8.87
N TYR A 161 20.18 -27.31 -7.91
CA TYR A 161 18.76 -27.06 -8.07
C TYR A 161 18.54 -25.55 -8.18
N ARG A 162 17.58 -25.18 -9.05
CA ARG A 162 17.00 -23.84 -9.31
C ARG A 162 17.53 -23.13 -10.55
N TYR A 163 17.10 -23.60 -11.72
CA TYR A 163 16.66 -22.72 -12.81
C TYR A 163 15.55 -23.44 -13.59
N GLY A 164 14.30 -23.20 -13.16
CA GLY A 164 13.13 -23.39 -14.01
C GLY A 164 12.64 -22.01 -14.40
N ARG A 165 12.20 -21.83 -15.65
CA ARG A 165 11.57 -20.58 -16.09
C ARG A 165 10.21 -20.49 -15.39
N THR A 166 10.11 -19.69 -14.34
CA THR A 166 8.88 -19.51 -13.56
C THR A 166 8.13 -18.29 -14.07
N ALA A 167 6.94 -18.48 -14.63
CA ALA A 167 6.03 -17.37 -14.87
C ALA A 167 5.26 -17.09 -13.56
N GLU A 168 5.54 -15.95 -12.93
CA GLU A 168 4.84 -15.54 -11.72
C GLU A 168 3.59 -14.73 -12.09
N LYS A 169 2.42 -15.23 -11.67
CA LYS A 169 1.12 -14.57 -11.83
C LYS A 169 0.74 -13.95 -10.49
N LEU A 170 0.52 -12.64 -10.47
CA LEU A 170 -0.02 -11.95 -9.30
C LEU A 170 -1.53 -11.82 -9.44
N LEU A 171 -2.26 -12.37 -8.47
CA LEU A 171 -3.71 -12.27 -8.38
C LEU A 171 -4.09 -11.45 -7.15
N VAL A 172 -5.01 -10.51 -7.26
CA VAL A 172 -5.58 -9.85 -6.08
C VAL A 172 -6.63 -10.78 -5.44
N ARG A 173 -6.42 -11.16 -4.18
CA ARG A 173 -7.35 -11.85 -3.28
C ARG A 173 -8.62 -11.02 -3.08
N ARG A 174 -9.73 -11.75 -2.96
CA ARG A 174 -11.03 -11.20 -2.59
C ARG A 174 -10.95 -10.60 -1.19
N CYS A 175 -11.23 -9.31 -1.06
CA CYS A 175 -11.43 -8.69 0.24
C CYS A 175 -12.88 -8.95 0.68
N ASP A 176 -13.08 -9.88 1.62
CA ASP A 176 -14.44 -10.30 2.05
C ASP A 176 -15.26 -9.17 2.70
N ASN A 177 -14.61 -8.06 3.10
CA ASN A 177 -15.26 -6.86 3.63
C ASN A 177 -15.55 -5.76 2.57
N CYS A 178 -15.19 -5.95 1.31
CA CYS A 178 -15.57 -5.05 0.22
C CYS A 178 -16.46 -5.79 -0.78
N LYS A 179 -17.68 -5.29 -0.99
CA LYS A 179 -18.69 -5.87 -1.89
C LYS A 179 -18.33 -5.76 -3.39
N THR A 180 -17.04 -5.67 -3.76
CA THR A 180 -16.59 -5.40 -5.12
C THR A 180 -15.82 -6.60 -5.67
N ARG A 181 -16.32 -7.19 -6.76
CA ARG A 181 -15.63 -8.24 -7.53
C ARG A 181 -14.50 -7.59 -8.35
N LEU A 182 -13.26 -7.63 -7.87
CA LEU A 182 -12.10 -7.40 -8.73
C LEU A 182 -11.20 -8.64 -8.71
N PHE A 183 -11.20 -9.36 -9.83
CA PHE A 183 -10.13 -10.30 -10.17
C PHE A 183 -9.26 -9.62 -11.21
N MET A 184 -8.16 -9.00 -10.78
CA MET A 184 -7.13 -8.52 -11.72
C MET A 184 -5.94 -9.46 -11.69
N LYS A 185 -5.55 -9.90 -12.90
CA LYS A 185 -4.33 -10.66 -13.14
C LYS A 185 -3.26 -9.69 -13.61
N ALA A 186 -2.12 -9.64 -12.93
CA ALA A 186 -0.92 -9.03 -13.48
C ALA A 186 0.09 -10.13 -13.79
N LEU A 187 0.56 -10.18 -15.05
CA LEU A 187 1.71 -10.98 -15.45
C LEU A 187 2.97 -10.15 -15.18
N VAL A 188 3.83 -10.64 -14.31
CA VAL A 188 5.18 -10.06 -14.14
C VAL A 188 6.06 -10.74 -15.18
N SER A 189 6.48 -10.00 -16.20
CA SER A 189 7.48 -10.47 -17.16
C SER A 189 8.87 -10.24 -16.57
N GLU A 190 9.60 -11.33 -16.29
CA GLU A 190 10.94 -11.28 -15.70
C GLU A 190 11.92 -10.49 -16.58
N LYS A 191 12.67 -9.59 -15.93
CA LYS A 191 13.77 -8.84 -16.52
C LYS A 191 14.92 -9.78 -16.90
N HIS A 192 15.44 -9.60 -18.11
CA HIS A 192 16.73 -10.14 -18.53
C HIS A 192 17.85 -9.68 -17.56
N LEU A 193 18.41 -10.61 -16.80
CA LEU A 193 19.71 -10.42 -16.16
C LEU A 193 20.81 -10.68 -17.21
N TYR A 194 21.40 -9.59 -17.71
CA TYR A 194 22.64 -9.62 -18.47
C TYR A 194 23.78 -10.03 -17.53
N PHE A 195 24.45 -11.13 -17.85
CA PHE A 195 25.77 -11.49 -17.32
C PHE A 195 26.84 -10.82 -18.20
N ASN A 196 27.76 -10.06 -17.59
CA ASN A 196 29.13 -9.89 -18.09
C ASN A 196 30.03 -10.81 -17.27
#